data_AF-A0A6N3T101-F1
#
_entry.id   AF-A0A6N3T101-F1
#
_cell.length_a   1.000
_cell.length_b   1.000
_cell.length_c   1.000
_cell.angle_alpha   90.00
_cell.angle_beta   90.00
_cell.angle_gamma   90.00
#
_symmetry.space_group_name_H-M   'P 1'
#
loop_
_entity.id
_entity.type
_entity.pdbx_description
1 polymer ?
#
loop_
_entity_poly.entity_id
_entity_poly.type
_entity_poly.pdbx_seq_one_letter_code
_entity_poly.pdbx_strand_id
1 'polypeptide(L)'
;MRQSDRTLRDPSHTSALTLHQLQSLGTKAGLSPVMTHQYRLESRLQDQVAPENWCALKAMFAEDIAGGQDRLGMGAWEDAERIHFYFPVSIVVWSKSMQEEPRARS
;
A
#
# COMPACT_ATOMS: atom_id res chain seq x y z
N MET A 1 3.16 1.30 -9.63
CA MET A 1 1.70 1.42 -9.82
C MET A 1 1.31 2.85 -10.19
N ARG A 2 0.63 3.07 -11.32
CA ARG A 2 0.08 4.39 -11.66
C ARG A 2 -1.29 4.54 -10.96
N GLN A 3 -1.70 5.78 -10.68
CA GLN A 3 -2.95 6.06 -9.95
C GLN A 3 -4.19 5.47 -10.64
N SER A 4 -4.17 5.41 -11.98
CA SER A 4 -5.21 4.83 -12.86
C SER A 4 -5.62 3.41 -12.49
N ASP A 5 -4.67 2.61 -12.02
CA ASP A 5 -4.82 1.15 -11.89
C ASP A 5 -5.59 0.77 -10.62
N ARG A 6 -5.47 1.60 -9.58
CA ARG A 6 -6.18 1.42 -8.30
C ARG A 6 -7.62 1.91 -8.37
N THR A 7 -7.84 3.03 -9.04
CA THR A 7 -9.18 3.60 -9.27
C THR A 7 -10.05 2.66 -10.10
N LEU A 8 -9.45 1.90 -11.03
CA LEU A 8 -10.16 0.88 -11.80
C LEU A 8 -10.75 -0.23 -10.92
N ARG A 9 -10.08 -0.58 -9.81
CA ARG A 9 -10.62 -1.55 -8.84
C ARG A 9 -11.59 -0.91 -7.85
N ASP A 10 -11.24 0.27 -7.36
CA ASP A 10 -11.99 0.99 -6.33
C ASP A 10 -12.04 2.48 -6.70
N PRO A 11 -13.17 2.98 -7.22
CA PRO A 11 -13.31 4.37 -7.63
C PRO A 11 -13.10 5.38 -6.49
N SER A 12 -13.25 4.95 -5.23
CA SER A 12 -13.01 5.81 -4.08
C SER A 12 -11.52 5.93 -3.72
N HIS A 13 -10.66 5.14 -4.36
CA HIS A 13 -9.23 5.13 -4.07
C HIS A 13 -8.55 6.44 -4.47
N THR A 14 -8.04 7.17 -3.47
CA THR A 14 -7.35 8.45 -3.66
C THR A 14 -5.84 8.26 -3.89
N SER A 15 -5.16 7.62 -2.94
CA SER A 15 -3.75 7.24 -3.05
C SER A 15 -3.36 6.23 -1.98
N ALA A 16 -2.30 5.46 -2.25
CA ALA A 16 -1.58 4.75 -1.20
C ALA A 16 -0.18 5.34 -1.08
N LEU A 17 0.15 5.80 0.13
CA LEU A 17 1.45 6.36 0.43
C LEU A 17 2.52 5.25 0.41
N THR A 18 3.71 5.58 -0.09
CA THR A 18 4.89 4.76 0.17
C THR A 18 5.26 4.82 1.65
N LEU A 19 6.00 3.82 2.14
CA LEU A 19 6.49 3.83 3.53
C LEU A 19 7.28 5.11 3.83
N HIS A 20 8.15 5.54 2.91
CA HIS A 20 8.92 6.77 3.04
C HIS A 20 8.03 8.02 3.16
N GLN A 21 6.96 8.11 2.36
CA GLN A 21 6.00 9.21 2.44
C GLN A 21 5.28 9.20 3.78
N LEU A 22 4.83 8.04 4.26
CA LEU A 22 4.17 7.90 5.55
C LEU A 22 5.09 8.29 6.71
N GLN A 23 6.34 7.83 6.71
CA GLN A 23 7.37 8.21 7.69
C GLN A 23 7.64 9.72 7.68
N SER A 24 7.73 10.31 6.48
CA SER A 24 7.93 11.76 6.32
C SER A 24 6.78 12.57 6.94
N LEU A 25 5.54 12.08 6.87
CA LEU A 25 4.40 12.72 7.54
C LEU A 25 4.55 12.71 9.06
N GLY A 26 4.96 11.58 9.64
CA GLY A 26 5.23 11.47 11.08
C GLY A 26 6.30 12.46 11.54
N THR A 27 7.43 12.54 10.83
CA THR A 27 8.50 13.50 11.12
C THR A 27 8.01 14.95 11.07
N LYS A 28 7.26 15.31 10.02
CA LYS A 28 6.68 16.66 9.88
C LYS A 28 5.67 16.99 10.99
N ALA A 29 5.03 15.98 11.57
CA ALA A 29 4.12 16.12 12.70
C ALA A 29 4.83 16.12 14.07
N GLY A 30 6.16 16.09 14.11
CA GLY A 30 6.94 16.05 15.36
C GLY A 30 6.85 14.71 16.11
N LEU A 31 6.47 13.64 15.41
CA LEU A 31 6.37 12.30 15.97
C LEU A 31 7.73 11.58 15.90
N SER A 32 8.05 10.82 16.94
CA SER A 32 9.28 10.03 16.99
C SER A 32 8.99 8.57 16.57
N PRO A 33 9.72 8.00 15.61
CA PRO A 33 9.53 6.61 15.20
C PRO A 33 9.92 5.65 16.33
N VAL A 34 9.06 4.66 16.57
CA VAL A 34 9.29 3.60 17.57
C VAL A 34 9.60 2.28 16.87
N MET A 35 8.73 1.87 15.95
CA MET A 35 8.89 0.63 15.20
C MET A 35 8.19 0.71 13.84
N THR A 36 8.62 -0.14 12.92
CA THR A 36 7.96 -0.34 11.63
C THR A 36 7.95 -1.82 11.30
N HIS A 37 6.80 -2.33 10.89
CA HIS A 37 6.64 -3.69 10.39
C HIS A 37 6.13 -3.65 8.96
N GLN A 38 6.66 -4.52 8.10
CA GLN A 38 6.23 -4.67 6.73
C GLN A 38 5.77 -6.10 6.51
N TYR A 39 4.59 -6.22 5.90
CA TYR A 39 3.96 -7.49 5.59
C TYR A 39 3.60 -7.52 4.11
N ARG A 40 3.51 -8.74 3.59
CA ARG A 40 2.92 -9.04 2.30
C ARG A 40 1.66 -9.84 2.55
N LEU A 41 0.52 -9.24 2.23
CA LEU A 41 -0.78 -9.92 2.34
C LEU A 41 -1.13 -10.48 0.96
N GLU A 42 -1.16 -11.80 0.85
CA GLU A 42 -1.57 -12.48 -0.38
C GLU A 42 -3.05 -12.21 -0.68
N SER A 43 -3.35 -11.98 -1.95
CA SER A 43 -4.69 -11.81 -2.46
C SER A 43 -4.81 -12.37 -3.88
N ARG A 44 -6.05 -12.59 -4.30
CA ARG A 44 -6.41 -13.09 -5.63
C ARG A 44 -7.22 -12.05 -6.34
N LEU A 45 -6.95 -11.85 -7.63
CA LEU A 45 -7.62 -10.80 -8.41
C LEU A 45 -9.14 -11.03 -8.46
N GLN A 46 -9.58 -12.28 -8.53
CA GLN A 46 -10.99 -12.68 -8.63
C GLN A 46 -11.82 -12.21 -7.44
N ASP A 47 -11.20 -12.17 -6.26
CA ASP A 47 -11.90 -11.89 -5.01
C ASP A 47 -12.08 -10.38 -4.77
N GLN A 48 -11.53 -9.54 -5.66
CA GLN A 48 -11.32 -8.10 -5.41
C GLN A 48 -11.82 -7.20 -6.53
N VAL A 49 -12.41 -7.76 -7.59
CA VAL A 49 -12.71 -7.05 -8.84
C VAL A 49 -14.15 -7.27 -9.26
N ALA A 50 -14.85 -6.18 -9.59
CA ALA A 50 -16.17 -6.24 -10.20
C ALA A 50 -16.07 -6.87 -11.61
N PRO A 51 -17.03 -7.73 -12.04
CA PRO A 51 -16.94 -8.46 -13.32
C PRO A 51 -16.61 -7.59 -14.54
N GLU A 52 -17.14 -6.37 -14.60
CA GLU A 52 -16.92 -5.40 -15.69
C GLU A 52 -15.47 -4.93 -15.82
N ASN A 53 -14.71 -4.93 -14.72
CA ASN A 53 -13.30 -4.48 -14.70
C ASN A 53 -12.32 -5.65 -14.86
N TRP A 54 -12.84 -6.89 -14.92
CA TRP A 54 -12.05 -8.13 -14.94
C TRP A 54 -11.03 -8.17 -16.08
N CYS A 55 -11.49 -7.96 -17.32
CA CYS A 55 -10.63 -8.09 -18.50
C CYS A 55 -9.47 -7.10 -18.50
N ALA A 56 -9.73 -5.84 -18.13
CA ALA A 56 -8.73 -4.79 -18.11
C ALA A 56 -7.68 -5.03 -17.01
N LEU A 57 -8.13 -5.39 -15.80
CA LEU A 57 -7.22 -5.70 -14.70
C LEU A 57 -6.42 -6.97 -14.99
N LYS A 58 -7.04 -8.03 -15.54
CA LYS A 58 -6.33 -9.25 -15.93
C LYS A 58 -5.21 -8.96 -16.94
N ALA A 59 -5.48 -8.18 -17.98
CA ALA A 59 -4.49 -7.81 -18.98
C ALA A 59 -3.31 -7.05 -18.35
N MET A 60 -3.60 -6.08 -17.49
CA MET A 60 -2.58 -5.29 -16.78
C MET A 60 -1.66 -6.16 -15.91
N PHE A 61 -2.23 -7.09 -15.12
CA PHE A 61 -1.44 -8.01 -14.31
C PHE A 61 -0.63 -8.99 -15.19
N ALA A 62 -1.20 -9.51 -16.27
CA ALA A 62 -0.50 -10.40 -17.20
C ALA A 62 0.71 -9.71 -17.86
N GLU A 63 0.58 -8.44 -18.25
CA GLU A 63 1.70 -7.64 -18.77
C GLU A 63 2.81 -7.45 -17.74
N ASP A 64 2.47 -7.17 -16.48
CA ASP A 64 3.46 -7.01 -15.41
C ASP A 64 4.21 -8.32 -15.11
N ILE A 65 3.48 -9.43 -15.04
CA ILE A 65 4.03 -10.79 -14.85
C ILE A 65 4.97 -11.14 -16.01
N ALA A 66 4.53 -10.98 -17.25
CA ALA A 66 5.34 -11.27 -18.44
C ALA A 66 6.59 -10.37 -18.53
N GLY A 67 6.49 -9.12 -18.06
CA GLY A 67 7.62 -8.20 -18.01
C GLY A 67 8.65 -8.53 -16.92
N GLY A 68 8.26 -9.25 -15.86
CA GLY A 68 9.15 -9.71 -14.79
C GLY A 68 9.78 -8.61 -13.93
N GLN A 69 9.32 -7.36 -14.06
CA GLN A 69 9.92 -6.19 -13.41
C GLN A 69 9.16 -5.70 -12.16
N ASP A 70 8.03 -6.33 -11.82
CA ASP A 70 7.17 -5.93 -10.69
C ASP A 70 6.88 -4.42 -10.68
N ARG A 71 6.43 -3.88 -11.83
CA ARG A 71 6.14 -2.45 -12.00
C ARG A 71 4.92 -2.03 -11.20
N LEU A 72 4.03 -2.97 -10.92
CA LEU A 72 2.91 -2.77 -10.02
C LEU A 72 3.37 -2.70 -8.55
N GLY A 73 4.52 -3.30 -8.21
CA GLY A 73 5.05 -3.39 -6.84
C GLY A 73 4.22 -4.32 -5.96
N MET A 74 3.56 -5.29 -6.58
CA MET A 74 2.64 -6.23 -5.96
C MET A 74 3.18 -7.66 -5.99
N GLY A 75 4.32 -7.90 -6.65
CA GLY A 75 4.94 -9.21 -6.80
C GLY A 75 3.94 -10.23 -7.32
N ALA A 76 3.26 -9.94 -8.43
CA ALA A 76 2.19 -10.77 -8.97
C ALA A 76 2.72 -12.05 -9.64
N TRP A 77 1.92 -13.10 -9.60
CA TRP A 77 2.17 -14.35 -10.31
C TRP A 77 0.86 -14.99 -10.75
N GLU A 78 0.94 -15.89 -11.72
CA GLU A 78 -0.20 -16.67 -12.22
C GLU A 78 0.03 -18.14 -11.89
N ASP A 79 -1.01 -18.82 -11.40
CA ASP A 79 -1.07 -20.27 -11.30
C ASP A 79 -2.02 -20.85 -12.38
N ALA A 80 -2.35 -22.15 -12.30
CA ALA A 80 -3.15 -22.83 -13.31
C ALA A 80 -4.54 -22.19 -13.56
N GLU A 81 -5.06 -21.37 -12.64
CA GLU A 81 -6.40 -20.80 -12.77
C GLU A 81 -6.49 -19.31 -12.43
N ARG A 82 -5.51 -18.74 -11.70
CA ARG A 82 -5.70 -17.45 -11.04
C ARG A 82 -4.45 -16.57 -11.02
N ILE A 83 -4.71 -15.25 -11.02
CA ILE A 83 -3.69 -14.24 -10.74
C ILE A 83 -3.67 -13.97 -9.25
N HIS A 84 -2.51 -14.22 -8.66
CA HIS A 84 -2.18 -13.92 -7.28
C HIS A 84 -1.26 -12.70 -7.22
N PHE A 85 -1.36 -11.95 -6.13
CA PHE A 85 -0.48 -10.83 -5.86
C PHE A 85 -0.43 -10.54 -4.37
N TYR A 86 0.53 -9.72 -3.96
CA TYR A 86 0.65 -9.23 -2.60
C TYR A 86 0.23 -7.77 -2.48
N PHE A 87 -0.57 -7.46 -1.46
CA PHE A 87 -0.67 -6.12 -0.95
C PHE A 87 0.52 -5.83 -0.02
N PRO A 88 1.34 -4.80 -0.31
CA PRO A 88 2.31 -4.32 0.66
C PRO A 88 1.57 -3.59 1.79
N VAL A 89 1.71 -4.10 3.01
CA VAL A 89 1.14 -3.49 4.22
C VAL A 89 2.28 -3.03 5.13
N SER A 90 2.26 -1.76 5.50
CA SER A 90 3.21 -1.18 6.46
C SER A 90 2.46 -0.74 7.72
N ILE A 91 2.94 -1.20 8.87
CA ILE A 91 2.49 -0.72 10.18
C ILE A 91 3.60 0.15 10.75
N VAL A 92 3.32 1.43 10.98
CA VAL A 92 4.27 2.39 11.57
C VAL A 92 3.77 2.78 12.95
N VAL A 93 4.64 2.70 13.95
CA VAL A 93 4.34 3.12 15.32
C VAL A 93 5.19 4.32 15.66
N TRP A 94 4.53 5.34 16.18
CA TRP A 94 5.16 6.57 16.64
C TRP A 94 4.85 6.82 18.11
N SER A 95 5.75 7.52 18.78
CA SER A 95 5.48 8.17 20.05
C SER A 95 5.31 9.68 19.85
N LYS A 96 4.40 10.25 20.61
CA LYS A 96 4.28 11.70 20.77
C LYS A 96 4.95 12.07 22.08
N SER A 97 5.99 12.90 22.03
CA SER A 97 6.59 13.47 23.23
C SER A 97 5.50 14.27 23.96
N MET A 98 5.22 13.94 25.22
CA MET A 98 4.47 14.86 26.07
C MET A 98 5.44 16.02 26.36
N GLN A 99 5.22 17.17 25.73
CA GLN A 99 5.83 18.40 26.23
C GLN A 99 5.19 18.64 27.61
N GLU A 100 5.96 18.50 28.68
CA GLU A 100 5.56 19.05 29.97
C GLU A 100 5.44 20.57 29.78
N GLU A 101 4.24 21.13 29.92
CA GLU A 101 4.10 22.56 30.13
C GLU A 101 4.94 22.92 31.36
N PRO A 102 5.78 23.97 31.30
CA PRO A 102 6.52 24.40 32.48
C PRO A 102 5.49 24.84 33.53
N ARG A 103 5.31 24.03 34.57
CA ARG A 103 4.58 24.47 35.77
C ARG A 103 5.30 25.70 36.30
N ALA A 104 4.68 26.87 36.12
CA ALA A 104 5.12 28.09 36.75
C ALA A 104 5.26 27.82 38.26
N ARG A 105 6.49 27.89 38.77
CA ARG A 105 6.74 27.90 40.21
C ARG A 105 6.34 29.28 40.71
N SER A 106 5.38 29.30 41.63
CA SER A 106 4.94 30.48 42.40
C SER A 106 6.06 31.03 43.28
#